data_AF-A0A7W1L152-F1
#
_entry.id   AF-A0A7W1L152-F1
#
_cell.length_a   1.000
_cell.length_b   1.000
_cell.length_c   1.000
_cell.angle_alpha   90.00
_cell.angle_beta   90.00
_cell.angle_gamma   90.00
#
_symmetry.space_group_name_H-M   'P 1'
#
loop_
_entity.id
_entity.type
_entity.pdbx_description
1 polymer ?
#
loop_
_entity_poly.entity_id
_entity_poly.type
_entity_poly.pdbx_seq_one_letter_code
_entity_poly.pdbx_strand_id
1 'polypeptide(L)' 'MSLIESIQAREILDSRGNPTVEAEVSLISGETGRAAVPSGASTGEHEAIE' A
#
# COMPACT_ATOMS: atom_id res chain seq x y z
N MET A 1 -18.19 12.05 -3.24
CA MET A 1 -17.32 13.25 -3.35
C MET A 1 -15.91 12.77 -3.06
N SER A 2 -14.96 12.90 -3.98
CA SER A 2 -13.70 12.11 -3.91
C SER A 2 -12.58 12.72 -3.05
N LEU A 3 -12.91 13.54 -2.04
CA LEU A 3 -11.88 14.06 -1.14
C LEU A 3 -11.45 12.98 -0.15
N ILE A 4 -10.14 12.85 0.04
CA ILE A 4 -9.55 11.94 1.02
C ILE A 4 -9.81 12.51 2.42
N GLU A 5 -10.36 11.68 3.29
CA GLU A 5 -10.57 11.98 4.70
C GLU A 5 -9.40 11.49 5.56
N SER A 6 -9.00 10.23 5.35
CA SER A 6 -7.90 9.63 6.11
C SER A 6 -7.15 8.56 5.32
N ILE A 7 -5.91 8.32 5.72
CA ILE A 7 -5.04 7.26 5.20
C ILE A 7 -4.43 6.54 6.40
N GLN A 8 -4.52 5.22 6.42
CA GLN A 8 -3.91 4.37 7.44
C GLN A 8 -3.04 3.32 6.77
N ALA A 9 -1.85 3.07 7.31
CA ALA A 9 -0.93 2.06 6.82
C ALA A 9 -0.61 1.03 7.89
N ARG A 10 -0.34 -0.20 7.47
CA ARG A 10 0.07 -1.32 8.34
C ARG A 10 1.07 -2.22 7.61
N GLU A 11 1.91 -2.90 8.40
CA GLU A 11 2.76 -3.97 7.89
C GLU A 11 1.94 -5.26 7.75
N ILE A 12 2.11 -5.94 6.61
CA ILE A 12 1.56 -7.27 6.33
C ILE A 12 2.66 -8.16 5.76
N LEU A 13 2.39 -9.45 5.56
CA LEU A 13 3.31 -10.36 4.86
C LEU A 13 2.86 -10.57 3.41
N ASP A 14 3.82 -10.55 2.48
CA ASP A 14 3.59 -10.91 1.09
C ASP A 14 3.49 -12.44 0.87
N SER A 15 3.38 -12.86 -0.39
CA SER A 15 3.30 -14.29 -0.75
C SER A 15 4.57 -15.09 -0.47
N ARG A 16 5.72 -14.44 -0.23
CA ARG A 16 7.01 -15.03 0.13
C ARG A 16 7.28 -14.97 1.64
N GLY A 17 6.40 -14.37 2.42
CA GLY A 17 6.55 -14.17 3.85
C GLY A 17 7.43 -12.98 4.23
N ASN A 18 7.72 -12.07 3.29
CA ASN A 18 8.45 -10.85 3.59
C ASN A 18 7.48 -9.74 4.05
N PRO A 19 7.86 -8.92 5.04
CA PRO A 19 7.12 -7.71 5.39
C PRO A 19 6.92 -6.79 4.18
N THR A 20 5.70 -6.27 4.01
CA THR A 20 5.33 -5.24 3.03
C THR A 20 4.24 -4.32 3.60
N VAL A 21 3.93 -3.23 2.90
CA VAL A 21 2.97 -2.20 3.34
C VAL A 21 1.60 -2.40 2.68
N GLU A 22 0.55 -2.32 3.50
CA GLU A 22 -0.82 -2.16 3.05
C GLU A 22 -1.35 -0.79 3.49
N ALA A 23 -1.98 -0.07 2.56
CA ALA A 23 -2.61 1.22 2.82
C ALA A 23 -4.13 1.14 2.60
N GLU A 24 -4.88 1.70 3.55
CA GLU A 24 -6.33 1.90 3.46
C GLU A 24 -6.62 3.41 3.42
N VAL A 25 -7.48 3.82 2.48
CA VAL A 25 -7.87 5.21 2.25
C VAL A 25 -9.37 5.32 2.42
N SER A 26 -9.81 6.26 3.25
CA SER A 26 -11.23 6.61 3.43
C SER A 26 -11.52 7.95 2.75
N LEU A 27 -12.62 8.03 2.00
CA LEU A 27 -13.13 9.26 1.41
C LEU A 27 -14.20 9.88 2.31
N ILE A 28 -14.39 11.19 2.20
CA ILE A 28 -15.46 11.89 2.93
C ILE A 28 -16.88 11.42 2.57
N SER A 29 -17.06 10.75 1.42
CA SER A 29 -18.34 10.13 1.06
C SER A 29 -18.55 8.74 1.68
N GLY A 30 -17.60 8.26 2.49
CA GLY A 30 -17.69 7.02 3.24
C GLY A 30 -17.14 5.79 2.51
N GLU A 31 -16.74 5.89 1.24
CA GLU A 31 -16.08 4.78 0.56
C GLU A 31 -14.66 4.56 1.10
N THR A 32 -14.25 3.29 1.11
CA THR A 32 -12.91 2.86 1.53
C THR A 32 -12.25 2.03 0.43
N GLY A 33 -11.00 2.34 0.12
CA GLY A 33 -10.15 1.54 -0.77
C GLY A 33 -8.93 1.03 -0.04
N ARG A 34 -8.50 -0.20 -0.35
CA ARG A 34 -7.31 -0.81 0.26
C ARG A 34 -6.43 -1.46 -0.80
N ALA A 35 -5.12 -1.26 -0.67
CA ALA A 35 -4.13 -1.84 -1.57
C ALA A 35 -2.85 -2.22 -0.79
N ALA A 36 -2.26 -3.35 -1.18
CA ALA A 36 -0.96 -3.80 -0.71
C ALA A 36 0.10 -3.58 -1.79
N VAL A 37 1.30 -3.18 -1.38
CA VAL A 37 2.44 -3.01 -2.28
C VAL A 37 3.10 -4.38 -2.52
N PRO A 38 3.31 -4.81 -3.78
CA PRO A 38 4.09 -6.01 -4.05
C PRO A 38 5.57 -5.77 -3.73
N SER A 39 6.23 -6.71 -3.07
CA SER A 39 7.69 -6.63 -2.86
C SER A 39 8.42 -7.20 -4.07
N GLY A 40 9.37 -6.43 -4.61
CA GLY A 40 10.21 -6.86 -5.73
C GLY A 40 11.19 -7.95 -5.31
N ALA A 41 11.61 -8.81 -6.24
CA ALA A 41 12.88 -9.55 -6.07
C ALA A 41 14.04 -8.85 -6.82
N SER A 42 13.69 -7.95 -7.73
CA SER A 42 14.63 -7.21 -8.56
C SER A 42 15.26 -6.09 -7.74
N THR A 43 16.51 -5.79 -8.05
CA THR A 43 17.27 -4.67 -7.45
C THR A 43 17.86 -3.81 -8.55
N GLY A 44 17.09 -3.57 -9.63
CA GLY A 44 17.57 -2.82 -10.79
C GLY A 44 18.02 -1.42 -10.40
N GLU A 45 19.14 -0.96 -10.97
CA GLU A 45 19.75 0.34 -10.60
C GLU A 45 18.86 1.56 -10.85
N HIS A 46 17.81 1.42 -11.68
CA HIS A 46 16.87 2.49 -12.01
C HIS A 46 15.46 2.28 -11.42
N GLU A 47 15.30 1.30 -10.54
CA GLU A 47 14.01 1.04 -9.87
C GLU A 47 13.77 2.05 -8.74
N ALA A 48 12.50 2.33 -8.44
CA ALA A 48 12.16 3.10 -7.25
C ALA A 48 12.52 2.29 -6.00
N ILE A 49 13.06 2.95 -4.98
CA ILE A 49 13.40 2.29 -3.71
C ILE A 49 12.11 2.03 -2.94
N GLU A 50 11.93 0.78 -2.51
CA GLU A 50 10.82 0.30 -1.67
C GLU A 50 11.05 0.57 -0.17
#